data_AF-A0A7Z2W239-F1
#
_entry.id   AF-A0A7Z2W239-F1
#
_cell.length_a   1.000
_cell.length_b   1.000
_cell.length_c   1.000
_cell.angle_alpha   90.00
_cell.angle_beta   90.00
_cell.angle_gamma   90.00
#
_symmetry.space_group_name_H-M   'P 1'
#
loop_
_entity.id
_entity.type
_entity.pdbx_description
1 polymer ?
#
loop_
_entity_poly.entity_id
_entity_poly.type
_entity_poly.pdbx_seq_one_letter_code
_entity_poly.pdbx_strand_id
1 'polypeptide(L)'
;MASLLFGGAIDPARVRVHNRRYLPFGLQPKNCAMTPNGSIYFHHSCFLPDYTAGVPAVVHWFMHEMVHVWQHQLGYPVRLRGAIRIGLTYHYDLREGATLADYNMEAQGDLLADYFALKHLRKPEAMRQRRYAGALALYERVLAGFLADPCDVDSLPRGLARKLARPRVQPG
;
A
#
# COMPACT_ATOMS: atom_id res chain seq x y z
N MET A 1 2.77 -12.51 7.30
CA MET A 1 1.75 -11.45 7.34
C MET A 1 1.48 -10.87 5.95
N ALA A 2 2.41 -10.14 5.33
CA ALA A 2 2.19 -9.51 4.01
C ALA A 2 1.82 -10.50 2.88
N SER A 3 2.36 -11.73 2.92
CA SER A 3 2.04 -12.81 1.97
C SER A 3 0.57 -13.22 1.96
N LEU A 4 -0.19 -12.94 3.04
CA LEU A 4 -1.64 -13.20 3.05
C LEU A 4 -2.40 -12.30 2.07
N LEU A 5 -1.85 -11.12 1.75
CA LEU A 5 -2.47 -10.16 0.83
C LEU A 5 -1.80 -10.18 -0.55
N PHE A 6 -0.47 -10.18 -0.59
CA PHE A 6 0.29 -10.04 -1.84
C PHE A 6 0.74 -11.38 -2.43
N GLY A 7 0.51 -12.50 -1.73
CA GLY A 7 1.05 -13.80 -2.14
C GLY A 7 2.58 -13.73 -2.31
N GLY A 8 3.03 -14.02 -3.53
CA GLY A 8 4.43 -13.93 -3.96
C GLY A 8 4.81 -12.65 -4.73
N ALA A 9 3.91 -11.67 -4.86
CA ALA A 9 4.16 -10.47 -5.68
C ALA A 9 5.15 -9.47 -5.06
N ILE A 10 5.51 -9.66 -3.79
CA ILE A 10 6.57 -8.90 -3.13
C ILE A 10 7.72 -9.86 -2.86
N ASP A 11 8.91 -9.50 -3.34
CA ASP A 11 10.16 -10.13 -2.92
C ASP A 11 10.58 -9.56 -1.55
N PRO A 12 10.43 -10.32 -0.44
CA PRO A 12 10.77 -9.82 0.89
C PRO A 12 12.27 -9.64 1.09
N ALA A 13 13.12 -10.33 0.33
CA ALA A 13 14.57 -10.22 0.45
C ALA A 13 15.08 -8.84 0.03
N ARG A 14 14.29 -8.09 -0.74
CA ARG A 14 14.58 -6.72 -1.19
C ARG A 14 13.96 -5.63 -0.31
N VAL A 15 13.12 -5.99 0.67
CA VAL A 15 12.47 -5.04 1.57
C VAL A 15 13.33 -4.83 2.81
N ARG A 16 13.50 -3.58 3.22
CA ARG A 16 14.10 -3.23 4.52
C ARG A 16 13.14 -2.34 5.28
N VAL A 17 13.02 -2.57 6.59
CA VAL A 17 12.26 -1.73 7.51
C VAL A 17 13.28 -1.05 8.42
N HIS A 18 13.38 0.26 8.33
CA HIS A 18 14.39 1.03 9.05
C HIS A 18 13.78 1.82 10.20
N ASN A 19 14.45 1.75 11.35
CA ASN A 19 14.25 2.64 12.48
C ASN A 19 15.03 3.97 12.30
N ARG A 20 14.74 4.71 11.23
CA ARG A 20 15.35 6.02 10.96
C ARG A 20 14.52 6.80 9.95
N ARG A 21 14.70 8.12 9.93
CA ARG A 21 14.12 9.00 8.90
C ARG A 21 14.76 8.74 7.53
N TYR A 22 13.96 8.83 6.48
CA TYR A 22 14.41 8.89 5.09
C TYR A 22 14.88 10.30 4.71
N LEU A 23 14.07 11.33 5.03
CA LEU A 23 14.43 12.71 4.71
C LEU A 23 15.42 13.30 5.75
N PRO A 24 16.47 14.01 5.30
CA PRO A 24 17.46 14.62 6.19
C PRO A 24 16.90 15.85 6.91
N PHE A 25 17.70 16.40 7.83
CA PHE A 25 17.43 17.68 8.53
C PHE A 25 16.07 17.75 9.25
N GLY A 26 15.53 16.61 9.65
CA GLY A 26 14.26 16.55 10.36
C GLY A 26 13.02 16.78 9.49
N LEU A 27 13.15 16.78 8.16
CA LEU A 27 12.04 17.05 7.23
C LEU A 27 10.93 15.98 7.24
N GLN A 28 11.24 14.73 7.57
CA GLN A 28 10.21 13.70 7.82
C GLN A 28 9.68 13.85 9.25
N PRO A 29 8.41 14.19 9.50
CA PRO A 29 7.89 14.43 10.85
C PRO A 29 8.05 13.25 11.84
N LYS A 30 7.82 13.51 13.13
CA LYS A 30 7.62 12.44 14.12
C LYS A 30 6.35 11.65 13.77
N ASN A 31 6.25 10.40 14.23
CA ASN A 31 5.09 9.52 13.99
C ASN A 31 4.74 9.38 12.50
N CYS A 32 5.77 9.28 11.65
CA CYS A 32 5.62 9.22 10.20
C CYS A 32 6.48 8.09 9.64
N ALA A 33 5.97 7.45 8.60
CA ALA A 33 6.64 6.44 7.79
C ALA A 33 6.74 6.95 6.35
N MET A 34 7.77 6.53 5.63
CA MET A 34 7.90 6.77 4.21
C MET A 34 8.42 5.52 3.51
N THR A 35 7.87 5.23 2.34
CA THR A 35 8.28 4.07 1.52
C THR A 35 8.67 4.50 0.10
N PRO A 36 9.76 5.28 -0.07
CA PRO A 36 10.09 5.87 -1.36
C PRO A 36 10.66 4.85 -2.36
N ASN A 37 11.37 3.83 -1.89
CA ASN A 37 12.28 3.03 -2.72
C ASN A 37 12.13 1.52 -2.53
N GLY A 38 10.94 1.07 -2.10
CA GLY A 38 10.69 -0.33 -1.75
C GLY A 38 11.24 -0.73 -0.38
N SER A 39 11.88 0.18 0.35
CA SER A 39 12.15 0.05 1.79
C SER A 39 11.32 1.07 2.57
N ILE A 40 10.97 0.71 3.80
CA ILE A 40 10.11 1.49 4.69
C ILE A 40 10.97 2.16 5.76
N TYR A 41 10.75 3.45 6.00
CA TYR A 41 11.51 4.27 6.94
C TYR A 41 10.58 4.83 7.99
N PHE A 42 10.49 4.15 9.14
CA PHE A 42 9.72 4.63 10.27
C PHE A 42 10.57 5.56 11.13
N HIS A 43 9.94 6.64 11.60
CA HIS A 43 10.48 7.40 12.71
C HIS A 43 10.60 6.52 13.97
N HIS A 44 11.62 6.74 14.81
CA HIS A 44 11.83 5.91 16.01
C HIS A 44 10.66 5.89 16.99
N SER A 45 9.85 6.95 17.01
CA SER A 45 8.67 7.03 17.87
C SER A 45 7.53 6.09 17.45
N CYS A 46 7.59 5.52 16.25
CA CYS A 46 6.58 4.59 15.73
C CYS A 46 7.18 3.32 15.10
N PHE A 47 8.49 3.10 15.28
CA PHE A 47 9.15 1.88 14.84
C PHE A 47 8.80 0.73 15.78
N LEU A 48 8.48 -0.43 15.22
CA LEU A 48 8.42 -1.70 15.94
C LEU A 48 9.46 -2.68 15.41
N PRO A 49 10.12 -3.47 16.29
CA PRO A 49 11.02 -4.54 15.86
C PRO A 49 10.26 -5.64 15.11
N ASP A 50 8.98 -5.84 15.42
CA ASP A 50 8.09 -6.78 14.76
C ASP A 50 6.67 -6.17 14.66
N TYR A 51 6.26 -5.87 13.43
CA TYR A 51 4.93 -5.32 13.16
C TYR A 51 3.82 -6.36 13.21
N THR A 52 4.13 -7.67 13.17
CA THR A 52 3.11 -8.72 13.28
C THR A 52 2.54 -8.84 14.70
N ALA A 53 3.29 -8.38 15.70
CA ALA A 53 2.88 -8.29 17.09
C ALA A 53 2.27 -6.91 17.46
N GLY A 54 2.12 -6.01 16.48
CA GLY A 54 1.56 -4.69 16.69
C GLY A 54 0.06 -4.71 16.97
N VAL A 55 -0.46 -3.66 17.61
CA VAL A 55 -1.91 -3.46 17.72
C VAL A 55 -2.52 -3.32 16.31
N PRO A 56 -3.81 -3.65 16.10
CA PRO A 56 -4.41 -3.71 14.76
C PRO A 56 -4.23 -2.44 13.91
N ALA A 57 -4.30 -1.25 14.52
CA ALA A 57 -4.07 0.02 13.82
C ALA A 57 -2.62 0.18 13.32
N VAL A 58 -1.64 -0.35 14.06
CA VAL A 58 -0.23 -0.34 13.65
C VAL A 58 0.03 -1.38 12.56
N VAL A 59 -0.61 -2.54 12.64
CA VAL A 59 -0.58 -3.55 11.56
C VAL A 59 -1.17 -2.97 10.27
N HIS A 60 -2.32 -2.29 10.37
CA HIS A 60 -2.96 -1.59 9.25
C HIS A 60 -2.00 -0.59 8.59
N TRP A 61 -1.38 0.29 9.39
CA TRP A 61 -0.42 1.26 8.86
C TRP A 61 0.78 0.59 8.20
N PHE A 62 1.32 -0.47 8.79
CA PHE A 62 2.39 -1.24 8.16
C PHE A 62 1.95 -1.84 6.82
N MET A 63 0.73 -2.38 6.74
CA MET A 63 0.18 -2.93 5.49
C MET A 63 -0.02 -1.84 4.44
N HIS A 64 -0.42 -0.62 4.82
CA HIS A 64 -0.45 0.54 3.92
C HIS A 64 0.95 0.79 3.32
N GLU A 65 2.00 0.84 4.15
CA GLU A 65 3.36 1.02 3.64
C GLU A 65 3.82 -0.15 2.76
N MET A 66 3.38 -1.39 3.04
CA MET A 66 3.65 -2.54 2.17
C MET A 66 2.96 -2.43 0.80
N VAL A 67 1.83 -1.73 0.67
CA VAL A 67 1.23 -1.42 -0.65
C VAL A 67 2.18 -0.56 -1.48
N HIS A 68 2.86 0.41 -0.87
CA HIS A 68 3.87 1.21 -1.56
C HIS A 68 5.12 0.41 -1.94
N VAL A 69 5.51 -0.57 -1.11
CA VAL A 69 6.55 -1.54 -1.50
C VAL A 69 6.12 -2.30 -2.75
N TRP A 70 4.90 -2.84 -2.76
CA TRP A 70 4.33 -3.56 -3.90
C TRP A 70 4.30 -2.68 -5.16
N GLN A 71 3.74 -1.47 -5.08
CA GLN A 71 3.74 -0.48 -6.17
C GLN A 71 5.15 -0.25 -6.71
N HIS A 72 6.13 -0.03 -5.83
CA HIS A 72 7.52 0.18 -6.23
C HIS A 72 8.13 -1.04 -6.90
N GLN A 73 7.89 -2.25 -6.39
CA GLN A 73 8.43 -3.48 -6.99
C GLN A 73 7.82 -3.78 -8.37
N LEU A 74 6.58 -3.35 -8.62
CA LEU A 74 5.97 -3.35 -9.95
C LEU A 74 6.42 -2.17 -10.84
N GLY A 75 7.34 -1.33 -10.39
CA GLY A 75 7.90 -0.22 -11.19
C GLY A 75 7.14 1.11 -11.11
N TYR A 76 6.15 1.24 -10.22
CA TYR A 76 5.45 2.51 -10.03
C TYR A 76 6.36 3.54 -9.33
N PRO A 77 6.38 4.82 -9.78
CA PRO A 77 7.31 5.83 -9.27
C PRO A 77 6.88 6.43 -7.92
N VAL A 78 6.86 5.60 -6.86
CA VAL A 78 6.42 5.98 -5.51
C VAL A 78 7.20 7.17 -4.92
N ARG A 79 8.49 7.36 -5.30
CA ARG A 79 9.30 8.50 -4.84
C ARG A 79 8.70 9.87 -5.15
N LEU A 80 7.88 9.96 -6.21
CA LEU A 80 7.22 11.21 -6.58
C LEU A 80 6.16 11.64 -5.55
N ARG A 81 5.76 10.75 -4.61
CA ARG A 81 4.91 11.06 -3.45
C ARG A 81 5.38 12.30 -2.67
N GLY A 82 6.70 12.48 -2.50
CA GLY A 82 7.26 13.63 -1.78
C GLY A 82 7.36 14.92 -2.61
N ALA A 83 7.42 14.80 -3.94
CA ALA A 83 7.46 15.93 -4.87
C ALA A 83 6.05 16.48 -5.15
N ILE A 84 5.03 15.60 -5.11
CA ILE A 84 3.62 15.96 -5.11
C ILE A 84 3.26 16.43 -3.68
N ARG A 85 3.64 17.66 -3.33
CA ARG A 85 3.18 18.32 -2.10
C ARG A 85 1.65 18.31 -2.08
N ILE A 86 1.06 17.60 -1.10
CA ILE A 86 -0.28 17.84 -0.52
C ILE A 86 -1.42 17.88 -1.55
N GLY A 87 -2.03 16.73 -1.87
CA GLY A 87 -3.27 16.74 -2.68
C GLY A 87 -3.88 15.39 -3.00
N LEU A 88 -3.13 14.29 -2.89
CA LEU A 88 -3.73 12.96 -3.02
C LEU A 88 -4.51 12.63 -1.76
N THR A 89 -5.81 12.45 -1.95
CA THR A 89 -6.70 12.05 -0.87
C THR A 89 -6.50 10.58 -0.55
N TYR A 90 -6.34 10.32 0.75
CA TYR A 90 -6.43 8.99 1.35
C TYR A 90 -7.86 8.44 1.29
N HIS A 91 -8.85 9.35 1.21
CA HIS A 91 -10.25 8.99 1.11
C HIS A 91 -10.56 8.41 -0.26
N TYR A 92 -11.19 7.23 -0.25
CA TYR A 92 -11.70 6.53 -1.42
C TYR A 92 -13.19 6.24 -1.25
N ASP A 93 -13.94 6.23 -2.35
CA ASP A 93 -15.31 5.71 -2.34
C ASP A 93 -15.30 4.29 -2.90
N LEU A 94 -15.65 3.32 -2.04
CA LEU A 94 -15.81 1.94 -2.45
C LEU A 94 -17.13 1.82 -3.21
N ARG A 95 -17.05 1.59 -4.52
CA ARG A 95 -18.20 1.64 -5.43
C ARG A 95 -18.22 0.44 -6.35
N GLU A 96 -19.42 0.02 -6.74
CA GLU A 96 -19.60 -1.04 -7.73
C GLU A 96 -19.05 -0.62 -9.10
N GLY A 97 -18.51 -1.59 -9.85
CA GLY A 97 -17.91 -1.37 -11.16
C GLY A 97 -16.51 -0.73 -11.13
N ALA A 98 -16.04 -0.23 -9.99
CA ALA A 98 -14.64 0.20 -9.85
C ALA A 98 -13.69 -0.99 -9.69
N THR A 99 -12.46 -0.76 -10.09
CA THR A 99 -11.30 -1.65 -9.94
C THR A 99 -10.25 -0.98 -9.06
N LEU A 100 -9.31 -1.74 -8.48
CA LEU A 100 -8.20 -1.17 -7.70
C LEU A 100 -7.44 -0.05 -8.45
N ALA A 101 -7.29 -0.20 -9.76
CA ALA A 101 -6.60 0.75 -10.63
C ALA A 101 -7.28 2.12 -10.74
N ASP A 102 -8.57 2.22 -10.42
CA ASP A 102 -9.32 3.48 -10.46
C ASP A 102 -9.01 4.40 -9.27
N TYR A 103 -8.25 3.89 -8.30
CA TYR A 103 -7.82 4.61 -7.11
C TYR A 103 -6.39 5.12 -7.25
N ASN A 104 -6.13 6.31 -6.69
CA ASN A 104 -4.77 6.84 -6.61
C ASN A 104 -3.89 6.00 -5.66
N MET A 105 -2.58 6.21 -5.68
CA MET A 105 -1.64 5.38 -4.91
C MET A 105 -1.87 5.36 -3.39
N GLU A 106 -2.31 6.48 -2.79
CA GLU A 106 -2.61 6.57 -1.34
C GLU A 106 -3.92 5.86 -1.01
N ALA A 107 -4.93 6.09 -1.85
CA ALA A 107 -6.22 5.42 -1.75
C ALA A 107 -6.08 3.90 -1.91
N GLN A 108 -5.21 3.42 -2.81
CA GLN A 108 -4.87 2.00 -2.89
C GLN A 108 -4.22 1.49 -1.60
N GLY A 109 -3.35 2.30 -0.98
CA GLY A 109 -2.72 2.01 0.31
C GLY A 109 -3.76 1.73 1.39
N ASP A 110 -4.70 2.66 1.59
CA ASP A 110 -5.75 2.51 2.60
C ASP A 110 -6.78 1.43 2.23
N LEU A 111 -7.18 1.31 0.96
CA LEU A 111 -8.17 0.33 0.52
C LEU A 111 -7.68 -1.11 0.75
N LEU A 112 -6.43 -1.41 0.38
CA LEU A 112 -5.84 -2.74 0.59
C LEU A 112 -5.54 -3.01 2.08
N ALA A 113 -5.12 -2.01 2.85
CA ALA A 113 -4.92 -2.14 4.29
C ALA A 113 -6.26 -2.34 5.04
N ASP A 114 -7.32 -1.64 4.62
CA ASP A 114 -8.69 -1.81 5.14
C ASP A 114 -9.23 -3.20 4.82
N TYR A 115 -9.05 -3.67 3.58
CA TYR A 115 -9.40 -5.04 3.19
C TYR A 115 -8.65 -6.07 4.06
N PHE A 116 -7.35 -5.86 4.30
CA PHE A 116 -6.56 -6.75 5.15
C PHE A 116 -7.08 -6.78 6.60
N ALA A 117 -7.34 -5.62 7.18
CA ALA A 117 -7.91 -5.50 8.52
C ALA A 117 -9.28 -6.20 8.62
N LEU A 118 -10.12 -6.07 7.59
CA LEU A 118 -11.44 -6.67 7.55
C LEU A 118 -11.38 -8.20 7.35
N LYS A 119 -10.68 -8.67 6.32
CA LYS A 119 -10.65 -10.09 5.90
C LYS A 119 -9.76 -10.96 6.79
N HIS A 120 -8.54 -10.51 7.07
CA HIS A 120 -7.51 -11.33 7.69
C HIS A 120 -7.39 -11.09 9.19
N LEU A 121 -7.49 -9.83 9.64
CA LEU A 121 -7.47 -9.54 11.08
C LEU A 121 -8.84 -9.72 11.74
N ARG A 122 -9.94 -9.58 10.97
CA ARG A 122 -11.31 -9.49 11.49
C ARG A 122 -11.45 -8.36 12.52
N LYS A 123 -10.83 -7.22 12.21
CA LYS A 123 -10.74 -6.02 13.06
C LYS A 123 -11.22 -4.78 12.30
N PRO A 124 -12.53 -4.64 12.04
CA PRO A 124 -13.06 -3.47 11.34
C PRO A 124 -12.76 -2.14 12.04
N GLU A 125 -12.52 -2.15 13.35
CA GLU A 125 -12.07 -0.99 14.12
C GLU A 125 -10.68 -0.47 13.72
N ALA A 126 -9.85 -1.31 13.09
CA ALA A 126 -8.54 -0.91 12.60
C ALA A 126 -8.60 -0.24 11.22
N MET A 127 -9.73 -0.36 10.51
CA MET A 127 -9.89 0.24 9.18
C MET A 127 -9.85 1.77 9.28
N ARG A 128 -9.27 2.40 8.26
CA ARG A 128 -9.34 3.83 8.01
C ARG A 128 -10.77 4.25 7.66
N GLN A 129 -11.43 3.51 6.77
CA GLN A 129 -12.82 3.78 6.38
C GLN A 129 -13.81 2.78 6.96
N ARG A 130 -14.04 2.90 8.28
CA ARG A 130 -14.95 2.05 9.05
C ARG A 130 -16.39 1.99 8.50
N ARG A 131 -16.82 2.98 7.71
CA ARG A 131 -18.13 2.97 7.02
C ARG A 131 -18.32 1.75 6.12
N TYR A 132 -17.23 1.12 5.66
CA TYR A 132 -17.26 -0.08 4.83
C TYR A 132 -17.00 -1.38 5.60
N ALA A 133 -17.09 -1.38 6.94
CA ALA A 133 -16.85 -2.56 7.77
C ALA A 133 -17.75 -3.77 7.43
N GLY A 134 -18.94 -3.54 6.87
CA GLY A 134 -19.86 -4.60 6.41
C GLY A 134 -19.72 -4.96 4.93
N ALA A 135 -18.79 -4.37 4.20
CA ALA A 135 -18.76 -4.39 2.73
C ALA A 135 -17.74 -5.39 2.14
N LEU A 136 -17.43 -6.49 2.84
CA LEU A 136 -16.38 -7.43 2.40
C LEU A 136 -16.59 -7.93 0.97
N ALA A 137 -17.81 -8.29 0.61
CA ALA A 137 -18.12 -8.75 -0.75
C ALA A 137 -17.89 -7.67 -1.82
N LEU A 138 -18.07 -6.39 -1.47
CA LEU A 138 -17.78 -5.29 -2.39
C LEU A 138 -16.28 -5.06 -2.54
N TYR A 139 -15.50 -5.17 -1.46
CA TYR A 139 -14.04 -5.18 -1.57
C TYR A 139 -13.56 -6.29 -2.51
N GLU A 140 -14.05 -7.52 -2.32
CA GLU A 140 -13.63 -8.66 -3.16
C GLU A 140 -13.99 -8.46 -4.64
N ARG A 141 -15.09 -7.76 -4.95
CA ARG A 141 -15.40 -7.35 -6.34
C ARG A 141 -14.45 -6.28 -6.87
N VAL A 142 -14.21 -5.21 -6.11
CA VAL A 142 -13.31 -4.11 -6.53
C VAL A 142 -11.86 -4.57 -6.67
N LEU A 143 -11.45 -5.51 -5.81
CA LEU A 143 -10.12 -6.08 -5.77
C LEU A 143 -9.98 -7.35 -6.64
N ALA A 144 -11.01 -7.78 -7.36
CA ALA A 144 -11.03 -9.07 -8.04
C ALA A 144 -9.80 -9.29 -8.95
N GLY A 145 -9.41 -8.28 -9.74
CA GLY A 145 -8.22 -8.36 -10.59
C GLY A 145 -6.93 -8.51 -9.79
N PHE A 146 -6.74 -7.70 -8.74
CA PHE A 146 -5.60 -7.79 -7.84
C PHE A 146 -5.54 -9.13 -7.09
N LEU A 147 -6.68 -9.63 -6.60
CA LEU A 147 -6.73 -10.90 -5.87
C LEU A 147 -6.47 -12.10 -6.78
N ALA A 148 -6.83 -12.01 -8.05
CA ALA A 148 -6.53 -13.03 -9.05
C ALA A 148 -5.05 -13.04 -9.44
N ASP A 149 -4.45 -11.85 -9.63
CA ASP A 149 -3.03 -11.71 -9.94
C ASP A 149 -2.43 -10.44 -9.28
N PRO A 150 -1.84 -10.57 -8.08
CA PRO A 150 -1.18 -9.45 -7.43
C PRO A 150 0.07 -8.94 -8.17
N CYS A 151 0.59 -9.69 -9.16
CA CYS A 151 1.71 -9.26 -9.99
C CYS A 151 1.26 -8.39 -11.18
N ASP A 152 -0.04 -8.29 -11.45
CA ASP A 152 -0.57 -7.55 -12.60
C ASP A 152 -0.37 -6.03 -12.45
N VAL A 153 0.45 -5.47 -13.33
CA VAL A 153 0.72 -4.02 -13.41
C VAL A 153 -0.54 -3.21 -13.74
N ASP A 154 -1.58 -3.81 -14.32
CA ASP A 154 -2.83 -3.12 -14.60
C ASP A 154 -3.64 -2.84 -13.31
N SER A 155 -3.30 -3.47 -12.18
CA SER A 155 -3.82 -3.13 -10.84
C SER A 155 -3.23 -1.84 -10.26
N LEU A 156 -2.11 -1.33 -10.81
CA LEU A 156 -1.54 -0.04 -10.43
C LEU A 156 -2.47 1.13 -10.83
N PRO A 157 -2.35 2.31 -10.18
CA PRO A 157 -3.18 3.45 -10.49
C PRO A 157 -3.17 3.79 -11.98
N ARG A 158 -4.35 3.98 -12.58
CA ARG A 158 -4.47 4.41 -13.97
C ARG A 158 -3.74 5.74 -14.17
N GLY A 159 -2.95 5.84 -15.23
CA GLY A 159 -2.28 7.08 -15.61
C GLY A 159 -0.95 6.87 -16.32
N LEU A 160 -0.26 7.98 -16.59
CA LEU A 160 1.04 7.99 -17.27
C LEU A 160 2.10 7.21 -16.49
N ALA A 161 2.08 7.31 -15.15
CA ALA A 161 3.00 6.60 -14.27
C ALA A 161 2.96 5.08 -14.46
N ARG A 162 1.77 4.50 -14.70
CA ARG A 162 1.61 3.07 -14.98
C ARG A 162 2.17 2.66 -16.33
N LYS A 163 2.15 3.53 -17.34
CA LYS A 163 2.77 3.23 -18.65
C LYS A 163 4.29 3.05 -18.54
N LEU A 164 4.91 3.69 -17.55
CA LEU A 164 6.34 3.54 -17.24
C LEU A 164 6.64 2.24 -16.47
N ALA A 165 5.63 1.66 -15.80
CA ALA A 165 5.72 0.42 -15.03
C ALA A 165 5.59 -0.85 -15.90
N ARG A 166 5.16 -0.72 -17.17
CA ARG A 166 5.14 -1.85 -18.10
C ARG A 166 6.57 -2.33 -18.35
N PRO A 167 6.86 -3.64 -18.26
CA PRO A 167 8.16 -4.13 -18.68
C PRO A 167 8.35 -3.74 -20.15
N ARG A 168 9.53 -3.21 -20.48
CA ARG A 168 10.00 -3.24 -21.87
C ARG A 168 9.92 -4.70 -22.28
N VAL A 169 9.01 -5.04 -23.18
CA VAL A 169 9.07 -6.30 -23.92
C VAL A 169 10.48 -6.34 -24.50
N GLN A 170 11.32 -7.26 -24.03
CA GLN A 170 12.54 -7.57 -24.76
C GLN A 170 12.06 -8.23 -26.06
N PRO A 171 12.40 -7.69 -27.24
CA PRO A 171 12.24 -8.48 -28.46
C PRO A 171 13.19 -9.67 -28.33
N GLY A 172 12.66 -10.85 -28.61
CA GLY A 172 13.39 -12.12 -28.60
C GLY A 172 14.46 -12.22 -29.67
#